data_AF-A0A8I7B4J9-F1
#
_entry.id   AF-A0A8I7B4J9-F1
#
_cell.length_a   1.000
_cell.length_b   1.000
_cell.length_c   1.000
_cell.angle_alpha   90.00
_cell.angle_beta   90.00
_cell.angle_gamma   90.00
#
_symmetry.space_group_name_H-M   'P 1'
#
loop_
_entity.id
_entity.type
_entity.pdbx_description
1 polymer ?
#
loop_
_entity_poly.entity_id
_entity_poly.type
_entity_poly.pdbx_seq_one_letter_code
_entity_poly.pdbx_strand_id
1 'polypeptide(L)'
;MQAGTFVAIEDLDIIRALVRRLEVQMGFTVDCTELVEGDEEAARLVIEEVKKKMEEFMKSVDELGQQADKCSRDIRQARTVVLQRIIHQN
;
A
#
# COMPACT_ATOMS: atom_id res chain seq x y z
N MET A 1 17.75 -7.96 19.63
CA MET A 1 16.51 -8.53 19.06
C MET A 1 15.37 -7.51 19.05
N GLN A 2 15.22 -6.67 20.07
CA GLN A 2 14.12 -5.71 20.19
C GLN A 2 14.02 -4.68 19.05
N ALA A 3 15.15 -4.18 18.53
CA ALA A 3 15.17 -3.21 17.42
C ALA A 3 14.59 -3.77 16.11
N GLY A 4 14.88 -5.04 15.76
CA GLY A 4 14.37 -5.65 14.53
C GLY A 4 12.86 -5.92 14.59
N THR A 5 12.34 -6.28 15.76
CA THR A 5 10.88 -6.42 15.98
C THR A 5 10.18 -5.06 15.91
N PHE A 6 10.79 -4.01 16.44
CA PHE A 6 10.26 -2.64 16.40
C PHE A 6 10.13 -2.12 14.95
N VAL A 7 11.18 -2.31 14.13
CA VAL A 7 11.16 -1.91 12.71
C VAL A 7 10.09 -2.64 11.91
N ALA A 8 9.92 -3.95 12.14
CA ALA A 8 8.88 -4.72 11.43
C ALA A 8 7.46 -4.29 11.81
N ILE A 9 7.22 -3.89 13.06
CA ILE A 9 5.91 -3.36 13.50
C ILE A 9 5.62 -2.01 12.83
N GLU A 10 6.61 -1.13 12.77
CA GLU A 10 6.49 0.17 12.10
C GLU A 10 6.20 0.00 10.60
N ASP A 11 6.92 -0.89 9.91
CA ASP A 11 6.68 -1.18 8.49
C ASP A 11 5.25 -1.73 8.26
N LEU A 12 4.73 -2.58 9.17
CA LEU A 12 3.36 -3.09 9.09
C LEU A 12 2.30 -1.99 9.34
N ASP A 13 2.59 -1.04 10.22
CA ASP A 13 1.71 0.10 10.47
C ASP A 13 1.64 1.03 9.24
N ILE A 14 2.76 1.24 8.56
CA ILE A 14 2.83 1.98 7.29
C ILE A 14 2.03 1.25 6.20
N ILE A 15 2.24 -0.06 6.04
CA ILE A 15 1.48 -0.90 5.09
C ILE A 15 -0.02 -0.78 5.34
N ARG A 16 -0.46 -0.88 6.60
CA ARG A 16 -1.88 -0.73 6.97
C ARG A 16 -2.43 0.63 6.58
N ALA A 17 -1.67 1.71 6.78
CA ALA A 17 -2.09 3.05 6.40
C ALA A 17 -2.24 3.19 4.87
N LEU A 18 -1.30 2.62 4.10
CA LEU A 18 -1.35 2.62 2.64
C LEU A 18 -2.52 1.80 2.08
N VAL A 19 -2.81 0.63 2.66
CA VAL A 19 -3.98 -0.18 2.29
C VAL A 19 -5.28 0.59 2.53
N ARG A 20 -5.43 1.23 3.70
CA ARG A 20 -6.62 2.06 3.98
C ARG A 20 -6.79 3.20 2.99
N ARG A 21 -5.68 3.83 2.57
CA ARG A 21 -5.73 4.88 1.55
C ARG A 21 -6.23 4.34 0.21
N LEU A 22 -5.78 3.16 -0.20
CA LEU A 22 -6.23 2.50 -1.43
C LEU A 22 -7.72 2.16 -1.37
N GLU A 23 -8.20 1.63 -0.24
CA GLU A 23 -9.63 1.34 -0.03
C GLU A 23 -10.51 2.58 -0.24
N VAL A 24 -10.10 3.72 0.32
CA VAL A 24 -10.81 5.00 0.14
C VAL A 24 -10.80 5.47 -1.32
N GLN A 25 -9.67 5.35 -2.02
CA GLN A 25 -9.56 5.73 -3.44
C GLN A 25 -10.42 4.82 -4.34
N MET A 26 -10.52 3.53 -4.02
CA MET A 26 -11.40 2.58 -4.71
C MET A 26 -12.87 2.95 -4.51
N GLY A 27 -13.28 3.28 -3.27
CA GLY A 27 -14.66 3.68 -2.97
C GLY A 27 -15.13 4.87 -3.80
N PHE A 28 -14.31 5.93 -3.90
CA PHE A 28 -14.60 7.10 -4.74
C PHE A 28 -14.90 6.72 -6.20
N THR A 29 -14.15 5.77 -6.75
CA THR A 29 -14.27 5.38 -8.16
C THR A 29 -15.57 4.61 -8.42
N VAL A 30 -16.03 3.82 -7.44
CA VAL A 30 -17.33 3.12 -7.51
C VAL A 30 -18.47 4.14 -7.47
N ASP A 31 -18.42 5.11 -6.55
CA ASP A 31 -19.45 6.14 -6.38
C ASP A 31 -19.63 7.00 -7.66
N CYS A 32 -18.56 7.24 -8.42
CA CYS A 32 -18.63 7.99 -9.67
C CYS A 32 -19.45 7.30 -10.77
N THR A 33 -19.62 5.98 -10.74
CA THR A 33 -20.36 5.25 -11.79
C THR A 33 -21.86 5.50 -11.75
N GLU A 34 -22.39 5.97 -10.62
CA GLU A 34 -23.81 6.29 -10.41
C GLU A 34 -24.18 7.71 -10.89
N LEU A 35 -23.20 8.56 -11.19
CA LEU A 35 -23.39 9.98 -11.50
C LEU A 35 -23.56 10.28 -13.01
N VAL A 36 -23.58 9.27 -13.88
CA VAL A 36 -23.36 9.43 -15.33
C VAL A 36 -24.67 9.43 -16.16
N GLU A 37 -25.85 9.55 -15.55
CA GLU A 37 -27.10 9.55 -16.32
C GLU A 37 -27.43 10.91 -16.95
N GLY A 38 -27.42 10.98 -18.29
CA GLY A 38 -28.17 11.95 -19.08
C GLY A 38 -27.49 13.29 -19.42
N ASP A 39 -26.30 13.56 -18.90
CA ASP A 39 -25.51 14.77 -19.21
C ASP A 39 -24.08 14.41 -19.65
N GLU A 40 -23.79 14.65 -20.94
CA GLU A 40 -22.51 14.33 -21.57
C GLU A 40 -21.35 15.14 -20.98
N GLU A 41 -21.56 16.41 -20.61
CA GLU A 41 -20.49 17.21 -20.03
C GLU A 41 -20.24 16.87 -18.55
N ALA A 42 -21.31 16.56 -17.80
CA ALA A 42 -21.14 16.00 -16.45
C ALA A 42 -20.38 14.67 -16.50
N ALA A 43 -20.72 13.78 -17.43
CA ALA A 43 -20.03 12.51 -17.64
C ALA A 43 -18.54 12.71 -17.96
N ARG A 44 -18.23 13.66 -18.84
CA ARG A 44 -16.84 13.98 -19.21
C ARG A 44 -16.03 14.51 -18.03
N LEU A 45 -16.60 15.39 -17.20
CA LEU A 45 -15.94 15.90 -15.99
C LEU A 45 -15.67 14.78 -14.98
N VAL A 46 -16.65 13.89 -14.76
CA VAL A 46 -16.49 12.72 -13.88
C VAL A 46 -15.38 11.80 -14.39
N ILE A 47 -15.35 11.52 -15.70
CA ILE A 47 -14.30 10.68 -16.30
C ILE A 47 -12.91 11.28 -16.12
N GLU A 48 -12.74 12.59 -16.30
CA GLU A 48 -11.44 13.25 -16.10
C GLU A 48 -10.99 13.19 -14.63
N GLU A 49 -11.90 13.36 -13.67
CA GLU A 49 -11.58 13.21 -12.25
C GLU A 49 -11.24 11.75 -11.90
N VAL A 50 -11.96 10.77 -12.46
CA VAL A 50 -11.65 9.34 -12.30
C VAL A 50 -10.26 9.00 -12.85
N LYS A 51 -9.89 9.50 -14.04
CA LYS A 51 -8.54 9.28 -14.60
C LYS A 51 -7.44 9.80 -13.67
N LYS A 52 -7.60 11.03 -13.18
CA LYS A 52 -6.66 11.64 -12.22
C LYS A 52 -6.56 10.82 -10.93
N LYS A 53 -7.69 10.35 -10.40
CA LYS A 53 -7.71 9.48 -9.21
C LYS A 53 -7.07 8.13 -9.46
N MET A 54 -7.21 7.59 -10.66
CA MET A 54 -6.56 6.34 -11.06
C MET A 54 -5.03 6.48 -11.12
N GLU A 55 -4.51 7.63 -11.56
CA GLU A 55 -3.07 7.94 -11.48
C GLU A 55 -2.58 8.01 -10.03
N GLU A 56 -3.31 8.69 -9.15
CA GLU A 56 -3.00 8.73 -7.71
C GLU A 56 -3.06 7.34 -7.06
N PHE A 57 -4.00 6.49 -7.49
CA PHE A 57 -4.15 5.11 -7.03
C PHE A 57 -2.95 4.26 -7.46
N MET A 58 -2.55 4.31 -8.74
CA MET A 58 -1.39 3.55 -9.22
C MET A 58 -0.11 3.91 -8.46
N LYS A 59 0.12 5.21 -8.21
CA LYS A 59 1.25 5.64 -7.38
C LYS A 59 1.19 5.06 -5.96
N SER A 60 -0.01 5.00 -5.37
CA SER A 60 -0.22 4.44 -4.03
C SER A 60 0.01 2.93 -3.99
N VAL A 61 -0.33 2.21 -5.07
CA VAL A 61 -0.03 0.77 -5.24
C VAL A 61 1.47 0.54 -5.31
N ASP A 62 2.19 1.35 -6.09
CA ASP A 62 3.66 1.25 -6.19
C ASP A 62 4.34 1.53 -4.84
N GLU A 63 3.88 2.56 -4.11
CA GLU A 63 4.36 2.88 -2.76
C GLU A 63 4.13 1.71 -1.80
N LEU A 64 2.95 1.08 -1.84
CA LEU A 64 2.63 -0.10 -1.01
C LEU A 64 3.53 -1.30 -1.37
N GLY A 65 3.74 -1.56 -2.66
CA GLY A 65 4.62 -2.64 -3.13
C GLY A 65 6.05 -2.48 -2.61
N GLN A 66 6.60 -1.27 -2.68
CA GLN A 66 7.94 -0.99 -2.17
C GLN A 66 8.05 -1.21 -0.64
N GLN A 67 7.04 -0.80 0.13
CA GLN A 67 7.04 -1.01 1.58
C GLN A 67 6.89 -2.50 1.95
N ALA A 68 6.04 -3.23 1.23
CA ALA A 68 5.87 -4.67 1.44
C ALA A 68 7.16 -5.44 1.14
N ASP A 69 7.85 -5.10 0.05
CA ASP A 69 9.13 -5.70 -0.32
C ASP A 69 10.23 -5.41 0.70
N LYS A 70 10.32 -4.16 1.17
CA LYS A 70 11.25 -3.77 2.24
C LYS A 70 10.99 -4.58 3.52
N CYS A 71 9.75 -4.56 4.00
CA CYS A 71 9.34 -5.30 5.20
C CYS A 71 9.69 -6.79 5.10
N SER A 72 9.41 -7.41 3.95
CA SER A 72 9.71 -8.82 3.67
C SER A 72 11.21 -9.12 3.72
N ARG A 73 12.04 -8.24 3.12
CA ARG A 73 13.50 -8.36 3.16
C ARG A 73 14.05 -8.25 4.58
N ASP A 74 13.57 -7.27 5.34
CA ASP A 74 14.06 -7.01 6.71
C ASP A 74 13.71 -8.19 7.64
N ILE A 75 12.51 -8.77 7.51
CA ILE A 75 12.11 -9.99 8.22
C ILE A 75 13.04 -11.17 7.88
N ARG A 76 13.34 -11.38 6.59
CA ARG A 76 14.24 -12.46 6.17
C ARG A 76 15.64 -12.27 6.73
N GLN A 77 16.17 -11.05 6.66
CA GLN A 77 17.50 -10.73 7.22
C GLN A 77 17.53 -10.96 8.74
N ALA A 78 16.51 -10.52 9.47
CA ALA A 78 16.40 -10.73 10.90
C ALA A 78 16.39 -12.23 11.25
N ARG A 79 15.64 -13.05 10.50
CA ARG A 79 15.65 -14.52 10.66
C ARG A 79 17.04 -15.11 10.42
N THR A 80 17.73 -14.69 9.36
CA THR A 80 19.08 -15.17 9.06
C THR A 80 20.06 -14.86 10.19
N VAL A 81 20.03 -13.63 10.74
CA VAL A 81 20.88 -13.25 11.87
C VAL A 81 20.62 -14.11 13.10
N VAL A 82 19.34 -14.40 13.40
CA VAL A 82 18.97 -15.28 14.53
C VAL A 82 19.48 -16.70 14.30
N LEU A 83 19.27 -17.26 13.11
CA LEU A 83 19.76 -18.61 12.76
C LEU A 83 21.28 -18.72 12.85
N GLN A 84 22.01 -17.72 12.33
CA GLN A 84 23.47 -17.69 12.43
C GLN A 84 23.93 -17.67 13.88
N ARG A 85 23.27 -16.90 14.76
CA ARG A 85 23.62 -16.91 16.19
C ARG A 85 23.42 -18.28 16.81
N ILE A 86 22.31 -18.97 16.52
CA ILE A 86 22.04 -20.32 17.05
C ILE A 86 23.11 -21.32 16.59
N ILE A 87 23.52 -21.24 15.32
CA ILE A 87 24.52 -22.15 14.74
C ILE A 87 25.92 -21.90 15.32
N HIS A 88 26.30 -20.64 15.54
CA HIS A 88 27.66 -20.27 15.97
C HIS A 88 27.79 -20.06 17.50
N GLN A 89 26.71 -20.19 18.27
CA GLN A 89 26.73 -20.16 19.75
C GLN A 89 26.73 -21.56 20.40
N ASN A 90 26.55 -22.62 19.60
CA ASN A 90 26.86 -24.01 19.97
C ASN A 90 28.22 -24.42 19.40
#